data_AF-A0A7V9RFL3-F1
#
_entry.id   AF-A0A7V9RFL3-F1
#
_cell.length_a   1.000
_cell.length_b   1.000
_cell.length_c   1.000
_cell.angle_alpha   90.00
_cell.angle_beta   90.00
_cell.angle_gamma   90.00
#
_symmetry.space_group_name_H-M   'P 1'
#
loop_
_entity.id
_entity.type
_entity.pdbx_description
1 polymer ?
#
loop_
_entity_poly.entity_id
_entity_poly.type
_entity_poly.pdbx_seq_one_letter_code
_entity_poly.pdbx_strand_id
1 'polypeptide(L)'
;MTLLRVLAFLVVLGVSTSAVADEKKKRDEISQADGEKLLAFFSKFVDAIVQNKENCGKMAAAVNGVVDTNADAVKLANEAKASGKLLPKALEEKMMARVKELMPAMQKCGSDKDVKAAVSRLEKKGDKAAEK
;
A
#
# COMPACT_ATOMS: atom_id res chain seq x y z
N MET A 1 -39.82 -54.92 9.49
CA MET A 1 -39.49 -53.94 8.44
C MET A 1 -37.99 -53.74 8.46
N THR A 2 -37.24 -54.71 7.92
CA THR A 2 -36.65 -54.64 6.58
C THR A 2 -35.74 -53.44 6.36
N LEU A 3 -34.47 -53.79 6.09
CA LEU A 3 -33.57 -53.12 5.17
C LEU A 3 -33.12 -51.71 5.55
N LEU A 4 -31.88 -51.58 6.01
CA LEU A 4 -30.89 -50.82 5.26
C LEU A 4 -29.46 -51.21 5.67
N ARG A 5 -28.88 -52.16 4.93
CA ARG A 5 -27.48 -52.23 4.44
C ARG A 5 -26.42 -51.63 5.37
N VAL A 6 -25.73 -52.40 6.21
CA VAL A 6 -24.50 -53.17 5.89
C VAL A 6 -23.83 -52.75 4.57
N LEU A 7 -22.71 -52.03 4.69
CA LEU A 7 -21.50 -52.01 3.85
C LEU A 7 -20.64 -50.84 4.37
N ALA A 8 -19.77 -51.00 5.36
CA ALA A 8 -18.45 -51.62 5.20
C ALA A 8 -17.74 -51.18 3.91
N PHE A 9 -17.06 -50.03 3.95
CA PHE A 9 -15.81 -49.83 3.22
C PHE A 9 -14.88 -48.94 4.04
N LEU A 10 -14.03 -49.61 4.81
CA LEU A 10 -12.73 -49.13 5.26
C LEU A 10 -11.88 -48.86 4.02
N VAL A 11 -11.58 -47.59 3.73
CA VAL A 11 -10.41 -47.20 2.93
C VAL A 11 -9.65 -46.15 3.72
N VAL A 12 -8.64 -46.65 4.44
CA VAL A 12 -7.43 -45.92 4.80
C VAL A 12 -6.82 -45.38 3.50
N LEU A 13 -6.51 -44.08 3.45
CA LEU A 13 -5.34 -43.51 2.76
C LEU A 13 -5.37 -41.99 2.86
N GLY A 14 -4.24 -41.42 3.28
CA GLY A 14 -3.86 -40.07 2.89
C GLY A 14 -4.10 -38.98 3.93
N VAL A 15 -3.12 -38.81 4.81
CA VAL A 15 -2.70 -37.48 5.24
C VAL A 15 -2.71 -36.55 4.02
N SER A 16 -3.58 -35.56 4.04
CA SER A 16 -3.39 -34.31 3.32
C SER A 16 -3.65 -33.22 4.33
N THR A 17 -2.70 -33.06 5.25
CA THR A 17 -2.33 -31.72 5.70
C THR A 17 -2.17 -30.89 4.45
N SER A 18 -3.25 -30.22 4.05
CA SER A 18 -3.17 -29.06 3.19
C SER A 18 -2.52 -28.00 4.05
N ALA A 19 -1.20 -28.14 4.23
CA ALA A 19 -0.34 -27.01 4.33
C ALA A 19 -0.82 -26.10 3.20
N VAL A 20 -1.34 -24.94 3.57
CA VAL A 20 -1.38 -23.76 2.73
C VAL A 20 0.08 -23.46 2.38
N ALA A 21 0.67 -24.30 1.52
CA ALA A 21 1.83 -23.98 0.74
C ALA A 21 1.32 -22.87 -0.17
N ASP A 22 1.47 -21.66 0.38
CA ASP A 22 1.66 -20.37 -0.24
C ASP A 22 2.11 -20.55 -1.70
N GLU A 23 1.17 -20.86 -2.58
CA GLU A 23 1.36 -20.70 -4.01
C GLU A 23 1.27 -19.20 -4.21
N LYS A 24 2.41 -18.58 -3.92
CA LYS A 24 2.82 -17.24 -4.29
C LYS A 24 2.63 -17.14 -5.79
N LYS A 25 1.39 -16.93 -6.23
CA LYS A 25 1.07 -16.37 -7.53
C LYS A 25 1.91 -15.11 -7.58
N LYS A 26 3.01 -15.17 -8.32
CA LYS A 26 4.05 -14.15 -8.38
C LYS A 26 3.35 -12.89 -8.88
N ARG A 27 2.85 -12.08 -7.95
CA ARG A 27 2.27 -10.78 -8.25
C ARG A 27 3.36 -10.03 -8.99
N ASP A 28 2.99 -9.26 -10.00
CA ASP A 28 3.97 -8.42 -10.68
C ASP A 28 4.38 -7.35 -9.67
N GLU A 29 5.43 -7.64 -8.91
CA GLU A 29 5.94 -6.82 -7.83
C GLU A 29 6.98 -5.86 -8.43
N ILE A 30 7.05 -4.65 -7.91
CA ILE A 30 8.20 -3.78 -8.19
C ILE A 30 9.47 -4.39 -7.61
N SER A 31 10.64 -3.97 -8.11
CA SER A 31 11.92 -4.40 -7.56
C SER A 31 12.02 -4.04 -6.07
N GLN A 32 12.77 -4.84 -5.29
CA GLN A 32 12.96 -4.55 -3.87
C GLN A 32 13.54 -3.14 -3.65
N ALA A 33 14.55 -2.75 -4.45
CA ALA A 33 15.17 -1.44 -4.37
C ALA A 33 14.19 -0.30 -4.64
N ASP A 34 13.29 -0.45 -5.61
CA ASP A 34 12.26 0.54 -5.92
C ASP A 34 11.19 0.59 -4.82
N GLY A 35 10.83 -0.56 -4.26
CA GLY A 35 9.96 -0.62 -3.08
C GLY A 35 10.56 0.06 -1.85
N GLU A 36 11.86 -0.06 -1.62
CA GLU A 36 12.54 0.62 -0.52
C GLU A 36 12.56 2.15 -0.73
N LYS A 37 12.76 2.62 -1.97
CA LYS A 37 12.63 4.05 -2.31
C LYS A 37 11.22 4.57 -2.02
N LEU A 38 10.19 3.81 -2.43
CA LEU A 38 8.79 4.18 -2.17
C LEU A 38 8.47 4.19 -0.68
N LEU A 39 8.96 3.21 0.08
CA LEU A 39 8.76 3.18 1.53
C LEU A 39 9.46 4.35 2.21
N ALA A 40 10.69 4.69 1.82
CA ALA A 40 11.43 5.82 2.36
C ALA A 40 10.72 7.15 2.09
N PHE A 41 10.23 7.35 0.86
CA PHE A 41 9.39 8.48 0.50
C PHE A 41 8.12 8.55 1.33
N PHE A 42 7.39 7.43 1.43
CA PHE A 42 6.14 7.36 2.19
C PHE A 42 6.34 7.64 3.67
N SER A 43 7.45 7.16 4.23
CA SER A 43 7.81 7.41 5.62
C SER A 43 8.01 8.91 5.87
N LYS A 44 8.74 9.62 4.99
CA LYS A 44 8.90 11.08 5.06
C LYS A 44 7.58 11.83 4.88
N PHE A 45 6.72 11.36 4.00
CA PHE A 45 5.38 11.93 3.81
C PHE A 45 4.53 11.81 5.07
N VAL A 46 4.56 10.62 5.71
CA VAL A 46 3.87 10.38 6.99
C VAL A 46 4.46 11.25 8.09
N ASP A 47 5.79 11.33 8.22
CA ASP A 47 6.43 12.17 9.24
C ASP A 47 6.05 13.64 9.07
N ALA A 48 6.07 14.16 7.83
CA ALA A 48 5.66 15.53 7.54
C ALA A 48 4.21 15.81 7.98
N ILE A 49 3.30 14.84 7.80
CA ILE A 49 1.90 14.96 8.21
C ILE A 49 1.76 14.86 9.73
N VAL A 50 2.38 13.86 10.35
CA VAL A 50 2.27 13.62 11.81
C VAL A 50 2.90 14.76 12.60
N GLN A 51 4.04 15.29 12.16
CA GLN A 51 4.71 16.45 12.78
C GLN A 51 3.88 17.72 12.69
N ASN A 52 3.05 17.86 11.65
CA ASN A 52 2.24 19.05 11.42
C ASN A 52 0.73 18.81 11.65
N LYS A 53 0.35 17.70 12.31
CA LYS A 53 -1.04 17.28 12.51
C LYS A 53 -1.94 18.30 13.21
N GLU A 54 -1.35 19.26 13.90
CA GLU A 54 -2.08 20.30 14.63
C GLU A 54 -2.31 21.58 13.82
N ASN A 55 -1.63 21.74 12.68
CA ASN A 55 -1.74 22.92 11.83
C ASN A 55 -1.84 22.50 10.35
N CYS A 56 -3.06 22.51 9.82
CA CYS A 56 -3.34 22.01 8.47
C CYS A 56 -2.63 22.83 7.37
N GLY A 57 -2.43 24.14 7.57
CA GLY A 57 -1.65 24.97 6.64
C GLY A 57 -0.18 24.56 6.58
N LYS A 58 0.46 24.32 7.75
CA LYS A 58 1.83 23.79 7.80
C LYS A 58 1.91 22.37 7.25
N MET A 59 0.89 21.53 7.48
CA MET A 59 0.82 20.19 6.91
C MET A 59 0.81 20.25 5.38
N ALA A 60 -0.04 21.07 4.78
CA ALA A 60 -0.10 21.23 3.33
C ALA A 60 1.25 21.68 2.75
N ALA A 61 1.90 22.65 3.38
CA ALA A 61 3.23 23.11 2.98
C ALA A 61 4.28 22.00 3.10
N ALA A 62 4.30 21.25 4.20
CA ALA A 62 5.23 20.15 4.43
C ALA A 62 5.03 19.01 3.43
N VAL A 63 3.78 18.62 3.16
CA VAL A 63 3.42 17.63 2.13
C VAL A 63 3.92 18.07 0.76
N ASN A 64 3.66 19.32 0.38
CA ASN A 64 4.15 19.86 -0.88
C ASN A 64 5.67 19.80 -0.96
N GLY A 65 6.38 20.20 0.10
CA GLY A 65 7.85 20.12 0.16
C GLY A 65 8.39 18.71 -0.01
N VAL A 66 7.75 17.71 0.62
CA VAL A 66 8.12 16.30 0.45
C VAL A 66 7.87 15.83 -0.99
N VAL A 67 6.72 16.17 -1.58
CA VAL A 67 6.39 15.80 -2.97
C VAL A 67 7.32 16.46 -3.98
N ASP A 68 7.71 17.72 -3.76
CA ASP A 68 8.62 18.45 -4.64
C ASP A 68 10.06 17.93 -4.52
N THR A 69 10.52 17.60 -3.32
CA THR A 69 11.89 17.06 -3.09
C THR A 69 12.06 15.61 -3.55
N ASN A 70 10.97 14.84 -3.61
CA ASN A 70 11.01 13.40 -3.94
C ASN A 70 10.23 13.09 -5.23
N ALA A 71 10.30 13.98 -6.22
CA ALA A 71 9.56 13.87 -7.47
C ALA A 71 9.82 12.52 -8.19
N ASP A 72 11.05 11.99 -8.13
CA ASP A 72 11.39 10.69 -8.73
C ASP A 72 10.64 9.52 -8.07
N ALA A 73 10.53 9.54 -6.73
CA ALA A 73 9.76 8.53 -6.00
C ALA A 73 8.27 8.64 -6.30
N VAL A 74 7.75 9.86 -6.47
CA VAL A 74 6.36 10.11 -6.88
C VAL A 74 6.12 9.57 -8.29
N LYS A 75 7.06 9.78 -9.23
CA LYS A 75 6.96 9.24 -10.58
C LYS A 75 6.93 7.71 -10.56
N LEU A 76 7.89 7.09 -9.87
CA LEU A 76 7.98 5.64 -9.70
C LEU A 76 6.70 5.04 -9.09
N ALA A 77 6.12 5.70 -8.08
CA ALA A 77 4.87 5.24 -7.45
C ALA A 77 3.71 5.22 -8.44
N ASN A 78 3.62 6.24 -9.29
CA ASN A 78 2.58 6.34 -10.30
C ASN A 78 2.79 5.37 -11.45
N GLU A 79 4.02 5.16 -11.91
CA GLU A 79 4.35 4.14 -12.93
C GLU A 79 4.02 2.73 -12.42
N ALA A 80 4.34 2.43 -11.15
CA ALA A 80 3.98 1.17 -10.51
C ALA A 80 2.45 1.00 -10.44
N LYS A 81 1.71 2.02 -10.00
CA LYS A 81 0.24 2.02 -9.95
C LYS A 81 -0.38 1.83 -11.33
N ALA A 82 0.09 2.56 -12.34
CA ALA A 82 -0.40 2.49 -13.72
C ALA A 82 -0.12 1.12 -14.36
N SER A 83 1.02 0.51 -14.03
CA SER A 83 1.39 -0.84 -14.50
C SER A 83 0.70 -1.97 -13.72
N GLY A 84 -0.14 -1.64 -12.73
CA GLY A 84 -0.77 -2.63 -11.85
C GLY A 84 0.25 -3.40 -10.98
N LYS A 85 1.47 -2.87 -10.83
CA LYS A 85 2.51 -3.48 -10.02
C LYS A 85 2.22 -3.29 -8.55
N LEU A 86 2.48 -4.33 -7.78
CA LEU A 86 2.25 -4.33 -6.35
C LEU A 86 3.57 -4.12 -5.59
N LEU A 87 3.42 -3.67 -4.35
CA LEU A 87 4.55 -3.62 -3.43
C LEU A 87 4.86 -5.03 -2.94
N PRO A 88 6.15 -5.35 -2.72
CA PRO A 88 6.52 -6.54 -1.98
C PRO A 88 5.79 -6.60 -0.64
N LYS A 89 5.25 -7.77 -0.28
CA LYS A 89 4.39 -7.93 0.92
C LYS A 89 5.01 -7.32 2.19
N ALA A 90 6.30 -7.54 2.42
CA ALA A 90 7.03 -7.00 3.57
C ALA A 90 7.09 -5.45 3.59
N LEU A 91 7.06 -4.80 2.42
CA LEU A 91 7.03 -3.35 2.31
C LEU A 91 5.61 -2.80 2.38
N GLU A 92 4.63 -3.52 1.83
CA GLU A 92 3.20 -3.22 1.97
C GLU A 92 2.79 -3.18 3.46
N GLU A 93 3.23 -4.17 4.25
CA GLU A 93 2.96 -4.20 5.70
C GLU A 93 3.55 -2.99 6.43
N LYS A 94 4.78 -2.58 6.06
CA LYS A 94 5.42 -1.38 6.62
C LYS A 94 4.69 -0.10 6.22
N MET A 95 4.28 0.02 4.95
CA MET A 95 3.46 1.15 4.51
C MET A 95 2.12 1.19 5.26
N MET A 96 1.43 0.07 5.40
CA MET A 96 0.17 -0.01 6.14
C MET A 96 0.32 0.38 7.62
N ALA A 97 1.45 0.03 8.25
CA ALA A 97 1.75 0.50 9.60
C ALA A 97 1.86 2.03 9.65
N ARG A 98 2.58 2.65 8.71
CA ARG A 98 2.71 4.11 8.59
C ARG A 98 1.37 4.80 8.25
N VAL A 99 0.49 4.16 7.47
CA VAL A 99 -0.86 4.68 7.18
C VAL A 99 -1.70 4.85 8.44
N LYS A 100 -1.58 3.94 9.42
CA LYS A 100 -2.32 4.06 10.69
C LYS A 100 -1.91 5.32 11.45
N GLU A 101 -0.67 5.78 11.32
CA GLU A 101 -0.18 7.02 11.93
C GLU A 101 -0.74 8.28 11.24
N LEU A 102 -1.08 8.18 9.95
CA LEU A 102 -1.74 9.26 9.21
C LEU A 102 -3.19 9.50 9.66
N MET A 103 -3.90 8.45 10.07
CA MET A 103 -5.33 8.51 10.38
C MET A 103 -5.74 9.68 11.28
N PRO A 104 -5.13 9.91 12.46
CA PRO A 104 -5.54 11.02 13.33
C PRO A 104 -5.27 12.40 12.69
N ALA A 105 -4.17 12.53 11.94
CA ALA A 105 -3.82 13.77 11.26
C ALA A 105 -4.77 14.06 10.09
N MET A 106 -5.17 13.03 9.34
CA MET A 106 -6.16 13.12 8.26
C MET A 106 -7.59 13.30 8.78
N GLN A 107 -7.94 12.76 9.94
CA GLN A 107 -9.25 13.06 10.57
C GLN A 107 -9.36 14.55 10.91
N LYS A 108 -8.25 15.17 11.33
CA LYS A 108 -8.23 16.59 11.70
C LYS A 108 -8.10 17.51 10.48
N CYS A 109 -7.21 17.19 9.53
CA CYS A 109 -6.84 18.07 8.43
C CYS A 109 -7.25 17.56 7.04
N GLY A 110 -7.81 16.36 6.91
CA GLY A 110 -8.16 15.77 5.60
C GLY A 110 -9.32 16.46 4.89
N SER A 111 -10.10 17.28 5.59
CA SER A 111 -11.13 18.13 4.99
C SER A 111 -10.62 19.52 4.59
N ASP A 112 -9.39 19.87 4.98
CA ASP A 112 -8.77 21.14 4.60
C ASP A 112 -8.46 21.14 3.10
N LYS A 113 -8.79 22.25 2.43
CA LYS A 113 -8.66 22.39 0.98
C LYS A 113 -7.21 22.31 0.52
N ASP A 114 -6.28 22.86 1.29
CA ASP A 114 -4.87 22.96 0.93
C ASP A 114 -4.19 21.62 1.17
N VAL A 115 -4.57 20.90 2.24
CA VAL A 115 -4.15 19.52 2.47
C VAL A 115 -4.68 18.60 1.37
N LYS A 116 -5.97 18.67 1.03
CA LYS A 116 -6.54 17.90 -0.10
C LYS A 116 -5.80 18.18 -1.40
N ALA A 117 -5.57 19.45 -1.73
CA ALA A 117 -4.83 19.83 -2.92
C ALA A 117 -3.41 19.25 -2.91
N ALA A 118 -2.70 19.33 -1.78
CA ALA A 118 -1.34 18.82 -1.63
C ALA A 118 -1.29 17.28 -1.79
N VAL A 119 -2.24 16.55 -1.21
CA VAL A 119 -2.33 15.08 -1.37
C VAL A 119 -2.69 14.71 -2.80
N SER A 120 -3.65 15.38 -3.44
CA SER A 120 -4.00 15.12 -4.85
C SER A 120 -2.86 15.39 -5.84
N ARG A 121 -1.82 16.15 -5.47
CA ARG A 121 -0.61 16.30 -6.31
C ARG A 121 0.14 15.00 -6.49
N LEU A 122 0.06 14.07 -5.54
CA LEU A 122 0.69 12.74 -5.65
C LEU A 122 0.14 11.98 -6.87
N GLU A 123 -1.17 12.10 -7.12
CA GLU A 123 -1.84 11.44 -8.23
C GLU A 123 -1.63 12.20 -9.55
N LYS A 124 -1.72 13.54 -9.52
CA LYS A 124 -1.59 14.37 -10.73
C LYS A 124 -0.18 14.45 -11.30
N LYS A 125 0.88 14.39 -10.48
CA LYS A 125 2.27 14.41 -10.98
C LYS A 125 2.66 13.13 -11.73
N GLY A 126 1.92 12.03 -11.55
CA GLY A 126 2.12 10.79 -12.30
C GLY A 126 1.56 10.83 -13.72
N ASP A 127 0.37 11.41 -13.86
CA ASP A 127 -0.39 11.41 -15.11
C ASP A 127 0.32 12.23 -16.22
N LYS A 128 0.92 13.38 -15.86
CA LYS A 128 1.66 14.22 -16.81
C LYS A 128 3.00 13.64 -17.29
N ALA A 129 3.48 12.56 -16.68
CA ALA A 129 4.73 11.90 -17.10
C ALA A 129 4.48 10.71 -18.04
N ALA A 130 3.25 10.21 -18.13
CA ALA A 130 2.86 9.12 -19.02
C ALA A 130 2.46 9.58 -20.43
N GLU A 131 2.34 10.90 -20.65
CA GLU A 131 2.04 11.54 -21.94
C GLU A 131 3.28 12.28 -22.46
N LYS A 132 4.37 11.55 -22.74
CA LYS A 132 5.46 12.00 -23.60
C LYS A 132 6.09 10.84 -24.35
#